data_AF-A0A179B3K9-F1
#
_entry.id   AF-A0A179B3K9-F1
#
_cell.length_a   1.000
_cell.length_b   1.000
_cell.length_c   1.000
_cell.angle_alpha   90.00
_cell.angle_beta   90.00
_cell.angle_gamma   90.00
#
_symmetry.space_group_name_H-M   'P 1'
#
loop_
_entity.id
_entity.type
_entity.pdbx_description
1 polymer ?
#
loop_
_entity_poly.entity_id
_entity_poly.type
_entity_poly.pdbx_seq_one_letter_code
_entity_poly.pdbx_strand_id
1 'polypeptide(L)'
;MVDRLRYDPQVVDSMLWKFDSAVEQVRESKGESEIAASAGAFVGGGLEGKAEQAARSVAEGRSDYLLRLGAYKEALLKVKSKVEGADADSADGFKRPPRGRNEIV
;
A
#
# COMPACT_ATOMS: atom_id res chain seq x y z
N MET A 1 12.67 20.09 -16.50
CA MET A 1 13.60 19.68 -15.42
C MET A 1 12.95 18.50 -14.75
N VAL A 2 13.42 17.27 -15.03
CA VAL A 2 12.85 16.07 -14.42
C VAL A 2 13.52 15.96 -13.05
N ASP A 3 12.79 16.28 -11.99
CA ASP A 3 13.19 15.87 -10.65
C ASP A 3 13.29 14.35 -10.68
N ARG A 4 14.52 13.85 -10.86
CA ARG A 4 14.84 12.45 -10.69
C ARG A 4 14.59 12.17 -9.22
N LEU A 5 13.38 11.70 -8.91
CA LEU A 5 13.06 11.11 -7.63
C LEU A 5 14.16 10.07 -7.39
N ARG A 6 15.08 10.36 -6.47
CA ARG A 6 16.24 9.52 -6.24
C ARG A 6 15.71 8.26 -5.57
N TYR A 7 15.59 7.20 -6.36
CA TYR A 7 15.13 5.91 -5.86
C TYR A 7 16.14 5.43 -4.81
N ASP A 8 15.66 5.25 -3.59
CA ASP A 8 16.42 4.67 -2.50
C ASP A 8 15.70 3.39 -2.06
N PRO A 9 16.29 2.20 -2.29
CA PRO A 9 15.70 0.92 -1.90
C PRO A 9 15.31 0.87 -0.40
N GLN A 10 16.09 1.52 0.47
CA GLN A 10 15.83 1.51 1.91
C GLN A 10 14.57 2.31 2.26
N VAL A 11 14.35 3.43 1.56
CA VAL A 11 13.14 4.26 1.74
C VAL A 11 11.91 3.49 1.28
N VAL A 12 12.01 2.79 0.14
CA VAL A 12 10.92 1.98 -0.40
C VAL A 12 10.57 0.81 0.52
N ASP A 13 11.58 0.09 1.03
CA ASP A 13 11.37 -1.00 1.99
C ASP A 13 10.78 -0.50 3.32
N SER A 14 11.23 0.66 3.81
CA SER A 14 10.63 1.31 4.98
C SER A 14 9.16 1.67 4.75
N MET A 15 8.82 2.20 3.57
CA MET A 15 7.43 2.51 3.21
C MET A 15 6.57 1.25 3.12
N LEU A 16 7.07 0.16 2.52
CA LEU A 16 6.36 -1.13 2.46
C LEU A 16 6.06 -1.66 3.87
N TRP A 17 7.04 -1.62 4.77
CA TRP A 17 6.85 -2.01 6.17
C TRP A 17 5.81 -1.13 6.90
N LYS A 18 5.78 0.17 6.62
CA LYS A 18 4.77 1.09 7.17
C LYS A 18 3.36 0.75 6.67
N PHE A 19 3.22 0.37 5.39
CA PHE A 19 1.93 -0.09 4.86
C PHE A 19 1.46 -1.37 5.54
N ASP A 20 2.35 -2.35 5.73
CA ASP A 20 2.01 -3.59 6.44
C ASP A 20 1.61 -3.33 7.89
N SER A 21 2.35 -2.47 8.58
CA SER A 21 2.03 -2.05 9.94
C SER A 21 0.68 -1.32 10.03
N ALA A 22 0.38 -0.45 9.06
CA ALA A 22 -0.89 0.27 9.01
C ALA A 22 -2.07 -0.67 8.74
N VAL A 23 -1.90 -1.67 7.86
CA VAL A 23 -2.93 -2.69 7.59
C VAL A 23 -3.25 -3.49 8.86
N GLU A 24 -2.23 -3.94 9.59
CA GLU A 24 -2.43 -4.70 10.83
C GLU A 24 -3.11 -3.85 11.91
N GLN A 25 -2.69 -2.60 12.13
CA GLN A 25 -3.34 -1.69 13.08
C GLN A 25 -4.82 -1.44 12.74
N VAL A 26 -5.15 -1.29 11.45
CA VAL A 26 -6.53 -1.08 11.01
C VAL A 26 -7.38 -2.34 11.18
N ARG A 27 -6.80 -3.53 10.94
CA ARG A 27 -7.47 -4.82 11.17
C ARG A 27 -7.75 -5.05 12.65
N GLU A 28 -6.82 -4.68 13.53
CA GLU A 28 -6.96 -4.81 14.98
C GLU A 28 -7.87 -3.75 15.60
N SER A 29 -8.24 -2.70 14.85
CA SER A 29 -9.14 -1.65 15.34
C SER A 29 -10.54 -2.21 15.65
N LYS A 30 -10.95 -2.07 16.91
CA LYS A 30 -12.22 -2.57 17.46
C LYS A 30 -13.39 -1.57 17.41
N GLY A 31 -13.24 -0.43 16.75
CA GLY A 31 -14.21 0.67 16.79
C GLY A 31 -15.66 0.26 16.44
N GLU A 32 -15.84 -0.66 15.48
CA GLU A 32 -17.16 -1.19 15.13
C GLU A 32 -17.81 -2.00 16.26
N SER A 33 -17.02 -2.81 16.96
CA SER A 33 -17.50 -3.64 18.06
C SER A 33 -17.93 -2.82 19.27
N GLU A 34 -17.25 -1.70 19.53
CA GLU A 34 -17.58 -0.78 20.63
C GLU A 34 -18.85 0.03 20.34
N ILE A 35 -19.06 0.43 19.09
CA ILE A 35 -20.29 1.11 18.65
C ILE A 35 -21.49 0.15 18.69
N ALA A 36 -21.30 -1.10 18.23
CA ALA A 36 -22.34 -2.13 18.28
C ALA A 36 -22.68 -2.54 19.73
N ALA A 37 -21.68 -2.67 20.61
CA ALA A 37 -21.92 -2.93 22.04
C ALA A 37 -22.69 -1.79 22.71
N SER A 38 -22.42 -0.55 22.31
CA SER A 38 -23.17 0.62 22.77
C SER A 38 -24.63 0.60 22.28
N ALA A 39 -24.91 0.08 21.08
CA ALA A 39 -26.27 -0.10 20.56
C ALA A 39 -27.13 -1.00 21.46
N GLY A 40 -26.55 -2.10 21.97
CA GLY A 40 -27.20 -3.02 22.90
C GLY A 40 -27.57 -2.39 24.25
N ALA A 41 -26.93 -1.28 24.63
CA ALA A 41 -27.30 -0.50 25.83
C ALA A 41 -28.50 0.43 25.60
N PHE A 42 -28.93 0.68 24.35
CA PHE A 42 -30.03 1.59 23.99
C PHE A 42 -31.31 0.88 23.52
N VAL A 43 -31.41 -0.43 23.73
CA VAL A 43 -32.56 -1.25 23.32
C VAL A 43 -33.85 -0.66 23.90
N GLY A 44 -34.79 -0.32 23.01
CA GLY A 44 -36.11 0.26 23.35
C GLY A 44 -36.23 1.79 23.23
N GLY A 45 -35.15 2.52 22.96
CA GLY A 45 -35.16 4.00 22.90
C GLY A 45 -35.12 4.64 21.50
N GLY A 46 -35.10 3.84 20.42
CA GLY A 46 -35.01 4.34 19.03
C GLY A 46 -33.60 4.78 18.57
N LEU A 47 -32.58 4.66 19.43
CA LEU A 47 -31.17 4.95 19.13
C LEU A 47 -30.40 3.73 18.60
N GLU A 48 -30.91 2.52 18.82
CA GLU A 48 -30.32 1.25 18.37
C GLU A 48 -30.05 1.24 16.86
N GLY A 49 -31.03 1.62 16.03
CA GLY A 49 -30.85 1.69 14.58
C GLY A 49 -29.81 2.72 14.12
N LYS A 50 -29.61 3.82 14.86
CA LYS A 50 -28.56 4.81 14.56
C LYS A 50 -27.17 4.28 14.94
N ALA A 51 -27.07 3.55 16.05
CA ALA A 51 -25.83 2.93 16.47
C ALA A 51 -25.43 1.78 15.52
N GLU A 52 -26.38 0.95 15.07
CA GLU A 52 -26.13 -0.04 14.02
C GLU A 52 -25.67 0.60 12.70
N GLN A 53 -26.32 1.68 12.28
CA GLN A 53 -25.92 2.42 11.08
C GLN A 53 -24.51 2.99 11.21
N ALA A 54 -24.18 3.57 12.37
CA ALA A 54 -22.84 4.08 12.64
C ALA A 54 -21.78 2.96 12.62
N ALA A 55 -22.08 1.79 13.21
CA ALA A 55 -21.18 0.64 13.17
C ALA A 55 -20.93 0.18 11.73
N ARG A 56 -21.98 0.10 10.89
CA ARG A 56 -21.83 -0.24 9.46
C ARG A 56 -20.97 0.78 8.71
N SER A 57 -21.19 2.07 8.93
CA SER A 57 -20.39 3.11 8.27
C SER A 57 -18.91 3.08 8.68
N VAL A 58 -18.60 2.72 9.94
CA VAL A 58 -17.21 2.49 10.35
C VAL A 58 -16.63 1.24 9.67
N ALA A 59 -17.42 0.17 9.52
CA ALA A 59 -17.03 -1.03 8.78
C ALA A 59 -16.71 -0.77 7.31
N GLU A 60 -17.59 -0.03 6.63
CA GLU A 60 -17.38 0.40 5.25
C GLU A 60 -16.13 1.27 5.12
N GLY A 61 -15.98 2.26 6.01
CA GLY A 61 -14.79 3.13 6.02
C GLY A 61 -13.49 2.36 6.27
N ARG A 62 -13.50 1.35 7.15
CA ARG A 62 -12.36 0.47 7.39
C ARG A 62 -12.00 -0.33 6.15
N SER A 63 -13.00 -0.92 5.49
CA SER A 63 -12.82 -1.67 4.25
C SER A 63 -12.21 -0.80 3.14
N ASP A 64 -12.74 0.39 2.93
CA ASP A 64 -12.24 1.35 1.95
C ASP A 64 -10.80 1.79 2.23
N TYR A 65 -10.46 2.01 3.50
CA TYR A 65 -9.12 2.38 3.90
C TYR A 65 -8.11 1.25 3.64
N LEU A 66 -8.47 0.00 3.97
CA LEU A 66 -7.65 -1.18 3.68
C LEU A 66 -7.44 -1.37 2.17
N LEU A 67 -8.47 -1.16 1.35
CA LEU A 67 -8.36 -1.21 -0.11
C LEU A 67 -7.35 -0.18 -0.63
N ARG A 68 -7.42 1.07 -0.14
CA ARG A 68 -6.48 2.13 -0.53
C ARG A 68 -5.04 1.81 -0.12
N LEU A 69 -4.83 1.35 1.12
CA LEU A 69 -3.49 0.94 1.59
C LEU A 69 -2.91 -0.18 0.72
N GLY A 70 -3.72 -1.19 0.37
CA GLY A 70 -3.33 -2.25 -0.55
C GLY A 70 -2.91 -1.73 -1.92
N ALA A 71 -3.71 -0.83 -2.51
CA ALA A 71 -3.42 -0.23 -3.81
C ALA A 71 -2.11 0.58 -3.79
N TYR A 72 -1.84 1.35 -2.72
CA TYR A 72 -0.59 2.08 -2.58
C TYR A 72 0.61 1.14 -2.42
N LYS A 73 0.47 0.06 -1.65
CA LYS A 73 1.51 -0.97 -1.52
C LYS A 73 1.82 -1.62 -2.87
N GLU A 74 0.81 -2.01 -3.64
CA GLU A 74 1.00 -2.57 -4.98
C GLU A 74 1.68 -1.61 -5.94
N ALA A 75 1.29 -0.34 -5.93
CA ALA A 75 1.93 0.69 -6.75
C ALA A 75 3.43 0.82 -6.38
N LEU A 76 3.75 0.81 -5.09
CA LEU A 76 5.12 0.89 -4.61
C LEU A 76 5.96 -0.36 -5.01
N LEU A 77 5.38 -1.56 -4.93
CA LEU A 77 6.02 -2.80 -5.41
C LEU A 77 6.28 -2.76 -6.92
N LYS A 78 5.35 -2.22 -7.72
CA LYS A 78 5.54 -2.02 -9.17
C LYS A 78 6.68 -1.05 -9.46
N VAL A 79 6.81 0.02 -8.67
CA VAL A 79 7.94 0.96 -8.79
C VAL A 79 9.26 0.28 -8.44
N LYS A 80 9.32 -0.47 -7.34
CA LYS A 80 10.50 -1.24 -6.92
C LYS A 80 10.98 -2.18 -8.03
N SER A 81 10.09 -3.01 -8.55
CA SER A 81 10.41 -3.97 -9.62
C SER A 81 10.90 -3.29 -10.90
N LYS A 82 10.32 -2.15 -11.29
CA LYS A 82 10.76 -1.39 -12.48
C LYS A 82 12.17 -0.83 -12.32
N VAL A 83 12.52 -0.33 -11.14
CA VAL A 83 13.86 0.24 -10.93
C VAL A 83 14.91 -0.87 -10.84
N GLU A 84 14.64 -1.95 -10.10
CA GLU A 84 15.54 -3.11 -10.04
C GLU A 84 15.79 -3.73 -11.42
N GLY A 85 14.75 -3.82 -12.27
CA GLY A 85 14.90 -4.26 -13.65
C GLY A 85 15.74 -3.31 -14.50
N ALA A 86 15.54 -2.00 -14.39
CA ALA A 86 16.33 -1.01 -15.12
C ALA A 86 17.81 -1.00 -14.71
N ASP A 87 18.10 -1.20 -13.42
CA ASP A 87 19.46 -1.34 -12.91
C ASP A 87 20.13 -2.63 -13.42
N ALA A 88 19.39 -3.73 -13.49
CA ALA A 88 19.87 -5.00 -14.04
C ALA A 88 20.20 -4.89 -15.55
N ASP A 89 19.34 -4.26 -16.34
CA ASP A 89 19.56 -4.01 -17.77
C ASP A 89 20.79 -3.10 -18.00
N SER A 90 20.96 -2.08 -17.17
CA SER A 90 22.12 -1.18 -17.22
C SER A 90 23.43 -1.89 -16.88
N ALA A 91 23.39 -2.81 -15.91
CA ALA A 91 24.55 -3.61 -15.52
C ALA A 91 24.94 -4.66 -16.59
N ASP A 92 23.97 -5.31 -17.25
CA ASP A 92 24.26 -6.25 -18.36
C ASP A 92 24.86 -5.53 -19.57
N GLY A 93 24.37 -4.32 -19.88
CA GLY A 93 24.91 -3.46 -20.94
C GLY A 93 26.36 -3.04 -20.72
N PHE A 94 26.79 -2.84 -19.47
CA PHE A 94 28.18 -2.53 -19.13
C PHE A 94 29.09 -3.77 -19.17
N LYS A 95 28.56 -4.96 -18.83
CA LYS A 95 29.32 -6.21 -18.87
C LYS A 95 29.55 -6.75 -20.27
N ARG A 96 28.72 -6.38 -21.25
CA ARG A 96 28.95 -6.73 -22.65
C ARG A 96 29.88 -5.70 -23.30
N PRO A 97 31.10 -6.07 -23.74
CA PRO A 97 31.84 -5.20 -24.64
C PRO A 97 30.99 -4.98 -25.90
N PRO A 98 31.06 -3.78 -26.52
CA PRO A 98 30.33 -3.52 -27.76
C PRO A 98 30.72 -4.60 -28.77
N ARG A 99 29.74 -5.41 -29.19
CA ARG A 99 29.95 -6.39 -30.26
C ARG A 99 30.40 -5.61 -31.48
N GLY A 100 31.68 -5.77 -31.83
CA GLY A 100 32.34 -5.04 -32.88
C GLY A 100 31.54 -5.11 -34.17
N ARG A 101 31.18 -3.94 -34.70
CA ARG A 101 31.17 -3.74 -36.14
C ARG A 101 32.57 -3.30 -36.51
N ASN A 102 33.31 -4.18 -37.17
CA ASN A 102 34.06 -3.89 -38.39
C ASN A 102 34.65 -5.20 -38.92
N GLU A 103 33.85 -5.88 -39.73
CA GLU A 103 34.36 -6.46 -40.97
C GLU A 103 34.78 -5.28 -41.86
N ILE A 104 36.07 -5.03 -42.12
CA ILE A 104 36.59 -4.51 -43.40
C ILE A 104 38.07 -4.91 -43.51
N VAL A 105 38.33 -5.75 -44.53
CA VAL A 105 39.56 -6.03 -45.33
C VAL A 105 40.92 -5.65 -44.73
#